data_AF-A0A2S6U2Z2-F1
#
_entry.id   AF-A0A2S6U2Z2-F1
#
_cell.length_a   1.000
_cell.length_b   1.000
_cell.length_c   1.000
_cell.angle_alpha   90.00
_cell.angle_beta   90.00
_cell.angle_gamma   90.00
#
_symmetry.space_group_name_H-M   'P 1'
#
loop_
_entity.id
_entity.type
_entity.pdbx_description
1 polymer ?
#
loop_
_entity_poly.entity_id
_entity_poly.type
_entity_poly.pdbx_seq_one_letter_code
_entity_poly.pdbx_strand_id
1 'polypeptide(L)'
;MPRNANRNLNGREKAAVMMLALGEERARPLLERFDQEEIRDLSQTMVSLGTIESNTVESTFVEFADGLSNTGSLHGSADSTQRFLQALLPEDRVKTIMEEIAGPAGRTMWDKLNNVNESVFASYL
;
A
#
# COMPACT_ATOMS: atom_id res chain seq x y z
N MET A 1 -27.88 -25.81 -8.75
CA MET A 1 -27.61 -24.58 -9.52
C MET A 1 -26.16 -24.21 -9.32
N PRO A 2 -25.29 -24.20 -10.35
CA PRO A 2 -23.93 -23.70 -10.17
C PRO A 2 -23.98 -22.19 -10.01
N ARG A 3 -23.13 -21.73 -9.10
CA ARG A 3 -23.07 -20.42 -8.48
C ARG A 3 -22.18 -19.53 -9.35
N ASN A 4 -22.64 -18.31 -9.65
CA ASN A 4 -22.05 -17.45 -10.68
C ASN A 4 -20.59 -17.13 -10.35
N ALA A 5 -19.67 -17.75 -11.10
CA ALA A 5 -18.28 -17.36 -11.16
C ALA A 5 -18.19 -15.92 -11.69
N ASN A 6 -17.57 -15.02 -10.90
CA ASN A 6 -17.31 -13.61 -11.20
C ASN A 6 -18.55 -12.69 -11.29
N ARG A 7 -19.11 -12.34 -10.12
CA ARG A 7 -19.89 -11.10 -9.99
C ARG A 7 -18.92 -9.92 -10.12
N ASN A 8 -19.07 -9.11 -11.17
CA ASN A 8 -18.26 -7.91 -11.35
C ASN A 8 -18.78 -6.80 -10.42
N LEU A 9 -18.11 -6.58 -9.30
CA LEU A 9 -18.52 -5.60 -8.29
C LEU A 9 -18.14 -4.18 -8.71
N ASN A 10 -19.04 -3.23 -8.52
CA ASN A 10 -18.72 -1.82 -8.66
C ASN A 10 -17.93 -1.30 -7.44
N GLY A 11 -17.41 -0.06 -7.52
CA GLY A 11 -16.57 0.50 -6.45
C GLY A 11 -17.24 0.57 -5.07
N ARG A 12 -18.54 0.89 -5.00
CA ARG A 12 -19.29 0.93 -3.73
C ARG A 12 -19.47 -0.47 -3.16
N GLU A 13 -19.81 -1.44 -4.02
CA GLU A 13 -19.91 -2.84 -3.63
C GLU A 13 -18.58 -3.38 -3.10
N LYS A 14 -17.46 -3.08 -3.79
CA LYS A 14 -16.11 -3.45 -3.35
C LYS A 14 -15.75 -2.86 -1.98
N ALA A 15 -16.03 -1.58 -1.76
CA ALA A 15 -15.82 -0.95 -0.46
C ALA A 15 -16.64 -1.64 0.64
N ALA A 16 -17.91 -1.95 0.37
CA ALA A 16 -18.76 -2.69 1.30
C ALA A 16 -18.23 -4.11 1.59
N VAL A 17 -17.77 -4.86 0.56
CA VAL A 17 -17.13 -6.19 0.75
C VAL A 17 -15.91 -6.08 1.65
N MET A 18 -15.02 -5.13 1.37
CA MET A 18 -13.78 -4.95 2.13
C MET A 18 -14.06 -4.58 3.58
N MET A 19 -15.00 -3.67 3.82
CA MET A 19 -15.39 -3.26 5.17
C MET A 19 -15.98 -4.42 5.98
N LEU A 20 -16.82 -5.26 5.37
CA LEU A 20 -17.36 -6.46 6.01
C LEU A 20 -16.26 -7.51 6.28
N ALA A 21 -15.32 -7.68 5.36
CA ALA A 21 -14.22 -8.65 5.49
C ALA A 21 -13.17 -8.24 6.53
N LEU A 22 -12.95 -6.93 6.75
CA LEU A 22 -12.03 -6.40 7.75
C LEU A 22 -12.49 -6.68 9.20
N GLY A 23 -13.79 -6.86 9.41
CA GLY A 23 -14.38 -7.02 10.73
C GLY A 23 -14.42 -5.71 11.54
N GLU A 24 -15.16 -5.73 12.65
CA GLU A 24 -15.49 -4.53 13.42
C GLU A 24 -14.25 -3.74 13.88
N GLU A 25 -13.25 -4.43 14.44
CA GLU A 25 -12.07 -3.81 15.04
C GLU A 25 -11.29 -2.95 14.04
N ARG A 26 -11.15 -3.42 12.80
CA ARG A 26 -10.38 -2.75 11.75
C ARG A 26 -11.24 -1.76 10.95
N ALA A 27 -12.53 -2.03 10.81
CA ALA A 27 -13.46 -1.16 10.08
C ALA A 27 -13.86 0.09 10.89
N ARG A 28 -13.88 0.02 12.22
CA ARG A 28 -14.27 1.13 13.12
C ARG A 28 -13.51 2.44 12.85
N PRO A 29 -12.16 2.49 12.88
CA PRO A 29 -11.44 3.75 12.64
C PRO A 29 -11.57 4.27 11.20
N LEU A 30 -12.04 3.42 10.26
CA LEU A 30 -12.39 3.85 8.91
C LEU A 30 -13.77 4.52 8.91
N LEU A 31 -14.80 3.87 9.48
CA LEU A 31 -16.16 4.42 9.58
C LEU A 31 -16.21 5.76 10.33
N GLU A 32 -15.36 5.96 11.34
CA GLU A 32 -15.29 7.23 12.09
C GLU A 32 -14.88 8.44 11.21
N ARG A 33 -14.33 8.20 10.03
CA ARG A 33 -13.94 9.25 9.07
C ARG A 33 -15.04 9.58 8.05
N PHE A 34 -16.11 8.79 8.03
CA PHE A 34 -17.22 8.94 7.09
C PHE A 34 -18.26 9.86 7.70
N ASP A 35 -18.95 10.63 6.87
CA ASP A 35 -20.13 11.36 7.31
C ASP A 35 -21.38 10.46 7.42
N GLN A 36 -22.47 11.01 7.93
CA GLN A 36 -23.70 10.25 8.14
C GLN A 36 -24.34 9.75 6.83
N GLU A 37 -24.17 10.49 5.73
CA GLU A 37 -24.72 10.12 4.43
C GLU A 37 -23.90 8.98 3.82
N GLU A 38 -22.58 9.07 3.88
CA GLU A 38 -21.66 8.03 3.41
C GLU A 38 -21.83 6.72 4.19
N ILE A 39 -22.00 6.79 5.52
CA ILE A 39 -22.29 5.62 6.36
C ILE A 39 -23.61 4.98 5.93
N ARG A 40 -24.65 5.78 5.65
CA ARG A 40 -25.95 5.28 5.20
C ARG A 40 -25.83 4.58 3.85
N ASP A 41 -25.17 5.20 2.88
CA ASP A 41 -24.98 4.66 1.52
C ASP A 41 -24.17 3.35 1.55
N LEU A 42 -23.08 3.33 2.32
CA LEU A 42 -22.26 2.14 2.51
C LEU A 42 -23.07 1.01 3.17
N SER A 43 -23.85 1.33 4.20
CA SER A 43 -24.69 0.37 4.91
C SER A 43 -25.78 -0.23 4.00
N GLN A 44 -26.43 0.60 3.17
CA GLN A 44 -27.40 0.11 2.18
C GLN A 44 -26.74 -0.84 1.19
N THR A 45 -25.53 -0.48 0.73
CA THR A 45 -24.75 -1.34 -0.16
C THR A 45 -24.43 -2.68 0.51
N MET A 46 -23.96 -2.67 1.76
CA MET A 46 -23.68 -3.89 2.53
C MET A 46 -24.89 -4.83 2.62
N VAL A 47 -26.07 -4.30 2.91
CA VAL A 47 -27.32 -5.08 2.99
C VAL A 47 -27.68 -5.69 1.63
N SER A 48 -27.42 -4.98 0.53
CA SER A 48 -27.74 -5.45 -0.83
C SER A 48 -26.82 -6.55 -1.37
N LEU A 49 -25.66 -6.78 -0.73
CA LEU A 49 -24.66 -7.71 -1.25
C LEU A 49 -25.07 -9.19 -1.17
N GLY A 50 -25.87 -9.56 -0.19
CA GLY A 50 -26.29 -10.95 0.03
C GLY A 50 -25.09 -11.87 0.34
N THR A 51 -25.18 -13.14 -0.08
CA THR A 51 -24.05 -14.08 0.08
C THR A 51 -22.97 -13.81 -0.96
N ILE A 52 -21.76 -13.57 -0.48
CA ILE A 52 -20.57 -13.33 -1.31
C ILE A 52 -19.68 -14.56 -1.24
N GLU A 53 -19.21 -15.02 -2.39
CA GLU A 53 -18.30 -16.16 -2.47
C GLU A 53 -16.87 -15.74 -2.10
N SER A 54 -16.15 -16.63 -1.42
CA SER A 54 -14.77 -16.37 -0.98
C SER A 54 -13.86 -15.92 -2.12
N ASN A 55 -13.99 -16.50 -3.31
CA ASN A 55 -13.21 -16.12 -4.49
C ASN A 55 -13.44 -14.65 -4.92
N THR A 56 -14.66 -14.13 -4.72
CA THR A 56 -14.99 -12.72 -5.03
C THR A 56 -14.38 -11.77 -4.00
N VAL A 57 -14.37 -12.18 -2.72
CA VAL A 57 -13.70 -11.42 -1.66
C VAL A 57 -12.20 -11.35 -1.93
N GLU A 58 -11.56 -12.49 -2.20
CA GLU A 58 -10.14 -12.57 -2.50
C GLU A 58 -9.75 -11.71 -3.71
N SER A 59 -10.46 -11.84 -4.83
CA SER A 59 -10.15 -11.04 -6.03
C SER A 59 -10.30 -9.54 -5.79
N THR A 60 -11.24 -9.12 -4.94
CA THR A 60 -11.41 -7.72 -4.55
C THR A 60 -10.19 -7.19 -3.78
N PHE A 61 -9.63 -7.98 -2.87
CA PHE A 61 -8.43 -7.59 -2.12
C PHE A 61 -7.16 -7.61 -2.99
N VAL A 62 -7.04 -8.54 -3.93
CA VAL A 62 -5.93 -8.55 -4.90
C VAL A 62 -5.98 -7.28 -5.75
N GLU A 63 -7.14 -6.95 -6.33
CA GLU A 63 -7.30 -5.73 -7.12
C GLU A 63 -6.97 -4.46 -6.30
N PHE A 64 -7.39 -4.42 -5.04
CA PHE A 64 -7.05 -3.31 -4.14
C PHE A 64 -5.54 -3.21 -3.87
N ALA A 65 -4.87 -4.33 -3.60
CA ALA A 65 -3.43 -4.37 -3.37
C ALA A 65 -2.64 -3.97 -4.62
N ASP A 66 -3.09 -4.39 -5.80
CA ASP A 66 -2.53 -3.98 -7.08
C ASP A 66 -2.73 -2.46 -7.30
N GLY A 67 -3.90 -1.92 -6.96
CA GLY A 67 -4.18 -0.49 -6.98
C GLY A 67 -3.27 0.31 -6.05
N LEU A 68 -3.04 -0.16 -4.83
CA LEU A 68 -2.09 0.44 -3.89
C LEU A 68 -0.67 0.41 -4.44
N SER A 69 -0.25 -0.71 -5.03
CA SER A 69 1.07 -0.87 -5.66
C SER A 69 1.25 0.06 -6.87
N ASN A 70 0.17 0.38 -7.60
CA ASN A 70 0.19 1.33 -8.71
C ASN A 70 0.18 2.80 -8.28
N THR A 71 -0.26 3.14 -7.06
CA THR A 71 -0.21 4.53 -6.53
C THR A 71 1.17 4.99 -6.10
N GLY A 72 2.17 4.11 -6.14
CA GLY A 72 3.56 4.49 -6.00
C GLY A 72 4.42 3.30 -6.30
N SER A 73 5.15 3.32 -7.41
CA SER A 73 6.29 2.45 -7.59
C SER A 73 7.16 2.61 -6.35
N LEU A 74 7.15 1.62 -5.45
CA LEU A 74 7.98 1.64 -4.26
C LEU A 74 9.41 1.33 -4.71
N HIS A 75 10.11 2.36 -5.17
CA HIS A 75 11.50 2.22 -5.57
C HIS A 75 12.35 2.15 -4.32
N GLY A 76 12.68 0.92 -3.89
CA GLY A 76 13.62 0.68 -2.82
C GLY A 76 15.01 1.19 -3.21
N SER A 77 15.33 2.42 -2.85
CA SER A 77 16.68 2.98 -2.83
C SER A 77 17.21 2.95 -1.39
N ALA A 78 18.53 2.97 -1.19
CA ALA A 78 19.00 2.99 0.19
C ALA A 78 18.69 4.31 0.91
N ASP A 79 18.42 5.41 0.21
CA ASP A 79 17.89 6.62 0.86
C ASP A 79 16.49 6.37 1.44
N SER A 80 15.57 5.78 0.66
CA SER A 80 14.24 5.41 1.16
C SER A 80 14.31 4.37 2.29
N THR A 81 15.22 3.39 2.20
CA THR A 81 15.43 2.38 3.24
C THR A 81 16.00 3.00 4.50
N GLN A 82 16.98 3.90 4.39
CA GLN A 82 17.57 4.59 5.53
C GLN A 82 16.53 5.43 6.26
N ARG A 83 15.74 6.24 5.56
CA ARG A 83 14.68 7.05 6.16
C ARG A 83 13.64 6.20 6.88
N PHE A 84 13.25 5.08 6.25
CA PHE A 84 12.32 4.13 6.85
C PHE A 84 12.88 3.52 8.14
N LEU A 85 14.13 3.06 8.14
CA LEU A 85 14.77 2.48 9.33
C LEU A 85 14.98 3.52 10.44
N GLN A 86 15.32 4.77 10.11
CA GLN A 86 15.46 5.87 11.06
C GLN A 86 14.15 6.20 11.80
N ALA A 87 13.00 5.99 11.16
CA ALA A 87 11.70 6.20 11.81
C ALA A 87 11.37 5.12 12.86
N LEU A 88 12.10 3.99 12.85
CA LEU A 88 11.75 2.79 13.61
C LEU A 88 12.82 2.36 14.63
N LEU A 89 14.07 2.77 14.44
CA LEU A 89 15.22 2.28 15.19
C LEU A 89 16.14 3.44 15.63
N PRO A 90 16.91 3.27 16.74
CA PRO A 90 17.98 4.17 17.12
C PRO A 90 19.05 4.33 16.02
N GLU A 91 19.64 5.51 15.94
CA GLU A 91 20.54 5.93 14.85
C GLU A 91 21.76 5.02 14.66
N ASP A 92 22.35 4.54 15.76
CA ASP A 92 23.50 3.63 15.79
C ASP A 92 23.19 2.26 15.14
N ARG A 93 21.96 1.78 15.36
CA ARG A 93 21.47 0.52 14.76
C ARG A 93 21.22 0.68 13.28
N VAL A 94 20.64 1.79 12.87
CA VAL A 94 20.41 2.07 11.45
C VAL A 94 21.75 2.16 10.72
N LYS A 95 22.72 2.89 11.26
CA LYS A 95 24.05 3.02 10.66
C LYS A 95 24.70 1.66 10.44
N THR A 96 24.74 0.81 11.46
CA THR A 96 25.30 -0.56 11.35
C THR A 96 24.64 -1.36 10.23
N ILE A 97 23.30 -1.37 10.19
CA ILE A 97 22.54 -2.12 9.18
C ILE A 97 22.80 -1.58 7.77
N MET A 98 22.81 -0.26 7.59
CA MET A 98 23.06 0.36 6.29
C MET A 98 24.50 0.11 5.80
N GLU A 99 25.48 0.08 6.71
CA GLU A 99 26.87 -0.21 6.39
C GLU A 99 27.07 -1.68 5.97
N GLU A 100 26.35 -2.61 6.59
CA GLU A 100 26.34 -4.03 6.19
C GLU A 100 25.70 -4.24 4.82
N ILE A 101 24.57 -3.57 4.55
CA ILE A 101 23.84 -3.68 3.26
C ILE A 101 24.68 -3.12 2.10
N ALA A 102 25.43 -2.04 2.31
CA ALA A 102 26.27 -1.44 1.27
C ALA A 102 27.44 -2.36 0.83
N GLY A 103 27.92 -3.23 1.73
CA GLY A 103 29.09 -4.08 1.49
C GLY A 103 30.39 -3.30 1.18
N PRO A 104 31.52 -4.02 0.98
CA PRO A 104 32.84 -3.40 0.79
C PRO A 104 32.98 -2.57 -0.49
N ALA A 105 32.21 -2.90 -1.53
CA ALA A 105 32.20 -2.18 -2.81
C ALA A 105 31.26 -0.96 -2.81
N GLY A 106 30.16 -0.99 -2.03
CA GLY A 106 29.12 0.03 -2.05
C GLY A 106 29.52 1.33 -1.33
N ARG A 107 30.45 1.30 -0.36
CA ARG A 107 30.94 2.51 0.34
C ARG A 107 31.34 3.64 -0.64
N THR A 108 32.03 3.27 -1.73
CA THR A 108 32.49 4.22 -2.77
C THR A 108 31.41 4.64 -3.78
N MET A 109 30.35 3.83 -3.94
CA MET A 109 29.20 4.16 -4.79
C MET A 109 28.19 5.05 -4.06
N TRP A 110 28.06 4.90 -2.73
CA TRP A 110 27.28 5.77 -1.85
C TRP A 110 27.83 7.20 -1.80
N ASP A 111 29.14 7.36 -1.65
CA ASP A 111 29.80 8.67 -1.69
C ASP A 111 29.65 9.34 -3.08
N LYS A 112 29.62 8.55 -4.15
CA LYS A 112 29.36 9.06 -5.51
C LYS A 112 27.90 9.48 -5.71
N LEU A 113 26.93 8.72 -5.21
CA LEU A 113 25.51 9.08 -5.28
C LEU A 113 25.18 10.34 -4.48
N ASN A 114 25.82 10.55 -3.31
CA ASN A 114 25.68 11.79 -2.53
C ASN A 114 26.24 13.03 -3.25
N ASN A 115 27.23 12.83 -4.14
CA ASN A 115 27.90 13.92 -4.86
C ASN A 115 27.38 14.13 -6.30
N VAL A 116 26.38 13.36 -6.74
CA VAL A 116 25.71 13.52 -8.05
C VAL A 116 24.36 14.19 -7.82
N ASN A 117 24.42 15.44 -7.38
CA ASN A 117 23.27 16.34 -7.35
C ASN A 117 23.74 17.67 -7.96
N GLU A 118 23.99 17.65 -9.29
CA GLU A 118 23.88 18.78 -10.24
C GLU A 118 24.50 18.48 -11.63
N SER A 119 25.39 17.48 -11.80
CA SER A 119 26.19 17.36 -13.03
C SER A 119 25.63 16.47 -14.16
N VAL A 120 24.40 15.93 -14.07
CA VAL A 120 23.84 15.05 -15.13
C VAL A 120 22.61 15.64 -15.84
N PHE A 121 22.21 16.88 -15.56
CA PHE A 121 21.15 17.57 -16.32
C PHE A 121 21.65 18.54 -17.40
N ALA A 122 22.90 18.42 -17.87
CA ALA A 122 23.44 19.23 -18.96
C ALA A 122 23.66 18.46 -20.29
N SER A 123 23.37 17.16 -20.34
CA SER A 123 23.55 16.33 -21.54
C SER A 123 22.29 16.05 -22.34
N TYR A 124 21.17 16.68 -22.00
CA TYR A 124 19.94 16.64 -22.81
C TYR A 124 19.32 18.04 -22.96
N LEU A 125 20.12 19.00 -23.43
CA LEU A 125 19.62 20.01 -24.37
C LEU A 125 19.70 19.43 -25.79
#